data_AF-A0A397TB43-F1
#
_entry.id   AF-A0A397TB43-F1
#
_cell.length_a   1.000
_cell.length_b   1.000
_cell.length_c   1.000
_cell.angle_alpha   90.00
_cell.angle_beta   90.00
_cell.angle_gamma   90.00
#
_symmetry.space_group_name_H-M   'P 1'
#
loop_
_entity.id
_entity.type
_entity.pdbx_description
1 polymer ?
#
loop_
_entity_poly.entity_id
_entity_poly.type
_entity_poly.pdbx_seq_one_letter_code
_entity_poly.pdbx_strand_id
1 'polypeptide(L)'
;AVNSIADNGYLLSEGRRFAHGRAIYSTPEITIAERYATECNHNGSRYKFVFQNRVNPVNLKKINNVSYWLAPSESDIRPYGLCVKVIN
;
A
#
# COMPACT_ATOMS: atom_id res chain seq x y z
N ALA A 1 -5.30 -15.96 -9.94
CA ALA A 1 -4.57 -15.35 -8.79
C ALA A 1 -5.35 -15.71 -7.55
N VAL A 2 -4.77 -16.43 -6.59
CA VAL A 2 -5.53 -16.93 -5.42
C VAL A 2 -5.33 -16.06 -4.17
N ASN A 3 -4.35 -15.15 -4.14
CA ASN A 3 -4.09 -14.30 -2.97
C ASN A 3 -3.92 -12.83 -3.33
N SER A 4 -5.02 -12.08 -3.50
CA SER A 4 -4.95 -10.62 -3.71
C SER A 4 -5.10 -9.86 -2.39
N ILE A 5 -4.64 -8.60 -2.36
CA ILE A 5 -4.87 -7.69 -1.22
C ILE A 5 -6.37 -7.40 -1.03
N ALA A 6 -7.15 -7.40 -2.11
CA ALA A 6 -8.59 -7.19 -2.03
C ALA A 6 -9.30 -8.34 -1.31
N ASP A 7 -8.84 -9.58 -1.50
CA ASP A 7 -9.46 -10.76 -0.92
C ASP A 7 -8.95 -11.05 0.51
N ASN A 8 -7.65 -10.90 0.75
CA ASN A 8 -7.02 -11.34 2.00
C ASN A 8 -6.51 -10.19 2.90
N GLY A 9 -6.61 -8.94 2.44
CA GLY A 9 -5.91 -7.83 3.06
C GLY A 9 -4.39 -7.91 2.85
N TYR A 10 -3.65 -7.22 3.70
CA TYR A 10 -2.19 -7.22 3.64
C TYR A 10 -1.64 -8.46 4.35
N LEU A 11 -0.76 -9.19 3.66
CA LEU A 11 -0.05 -10.34 4.22
C LEU A 11 1.44 -10.00 4.39
N LEU A 12 1.93 -9.99 5.63
CA LEU A 12 3.34 -9.77 5.96
C LEU A 12 4.23 -10.89 5.41
N SER A 13 3.70 -12.10 5.24
CA SER A 13 4.40 -13.22 4.60
C SER A 13 4.75 -12.92 3.15
N GLU A 14 3.90 -12.16 2.44
CA GLU A 14 4.08 -11.77 1.04
C GLU A 14 4.90 -10.48 0.89
N GLY A 15 5.17 -9.78 1.99
CA GLY A 15 5.94 -8.54 2.02
C GLY A 15 7.38 -8.73 1.55
N ARG A 16 7.84 -7.82 0.69
CA ARG A 16 9.21 -7.80 0.17
C ARG A 16 9.87 -6.47 0.53
N ARG A 17 11.18 -6.49 0.79
CA ARG A 17 12.03 -5.31 1.07
C ARG A 17 11.58 -4.51 2.31
N PHE A 18 12.13 -4.86 3.47
CA PHE A 18 11.83 -4.26 4.77
C PHE A 18 12.90 -3.26 5.22
N ALA A 19 13.09 -2.17 4.49
CA ALA A 19 14.20 -1.22 4.69
C ALA A 19 14.23 -0.53 6.08
N HIS A 20 13.06 -0.36 6.70
CA HIS A 20 12.87 0.30 8.01
C HIS A 20 12.28 -0.66 9.05
N GLY A 21 12.42 -1.98 8.84
CA GLY A 21 11.86 -3.03 9.70
C GLY A 21 10.69 -3.78 9.05
N ARG A 22 10.41 -4.97 9.58
CA ARG A 22 9.35 -5.87 9.09
C ARG A 22 7.98 -5.32 9.51
N ALA A 23 7.27 -4.74 8.54
CA ALA A 23 5.98 -4.08 8.72
C ALA A 23 5.28 -3.92 7.36
N ILE A 24 4.00 -3.55 7.37
CA ILE A 24 3.27 -3.11 6.17
C ILE A 24 3.49 -1.61 6.00
N TYR A 25 3.91 -1.21 4.81
CA TYR A 25 4.30 0.16 4.50
C TYR A 25 3.10 0.89 3.88
N SER A 26 2.87 2.11 4.35
CA SER A 26 1.90 3.05 3.82
C SER A 26 2.48 4.47 3.89
N THR A 27 1.76 5.44 3.37
CA THR A 27 2.16 6.85 3.43
C THR A 27 0.90 7.72 3.29
N PRO A 28 0.85 8.89 3.95
CA PRO A 28 -0.21 9.87 3.69
C PRO A 28 -0.01 10.59 2.34
N GLU A 29 1.18 10.51 1.73
CA GLU A 29 1.54 11.22 0.51
C GLU A 29 1.27 10.38 -0.74
N ILE A 30 0.26 10.77 -1.54
CA ILE A 30 -0.12 10.03 -2.75
C ILE A 30 1.03 9.90 -3.76
N THR A 31 1.90 10.92 -3.86
CA THR A 31 3.05 10.93 -4.78
C THR A 31 4.13 9.92 -4.40
N ILE A 32 4.19 9.53 -3.13
CA ILE A 32 5.08 8.48 -2.64
C ILE A 32 4.45 7.11 -2.90
N ALA A 33 3.17 6.94 -2.56
CA ALA A 33 2.44 5.69 -2.79
C ALA A 33 2.42 5.31 -4.28
N GLU A 34 2.24 6.29 -5.18
CA GLU A 34 2.21 6.08 -6.63
C GLU A 34 3.51 5.46 -7.16
N ARG A 35 4.67 5.69 -6.52
CA ARG A 35 5.96 5.09 -6.92
C ARG A 35 5.97 3.56 -6.78
N TYR A 36 5.07 3.02 -5.98
CA TYR A 36 4.90 1.59 -5.72
C TYR A 36 3.61 1.03 -6.34
N ALA A 37 2.87 1.84 -7.11
CA ALA A 37 1.61 1.44 -7.70
C ALA A 37 1.81 0.29 -8.71
N THR A 38 0.84 -0.62 -8.72
CA THR A 38 0.73 -1.60 -9.82
C THR A 38 0.24 -0.88 -11.07
N GLU A 39 0.88 -1.17 -12.20
CA GLU A 39 0.46 -0.70 -13.52
C GLU A 39 -0.24 -1.82 -14.29
N CYS A 40 -1.31 -1.49 -15.02
CA CYS A 40 -1.92 -2.43 -15.96
C CYS A 40 -2.40 -1.73 -17.24
N ASN A 41 -2.52 -2.51 -18.32
CA ASN A 41 -3.10 -2.07 -19.58
C ASN A 41 -4.50 -2.66 -19.69
N HIS A 42 -5.49 -1.82 -19.96
CA HIS A 42 -6.87 -2.25 -20.17
C HIS A 42 -7.53 -1.39 -21.25
N ASN A 43 -8.10 -2.01 -22.28
CA ASN A 43 -8.79 -1.34 -23.40
C ASN A 43 -7.98 -0.18 -24.03
N GLY A 44 -6.68 -0.40 -24.27
CA GLY A 44 -5.80 0.59 -24.89
C GLY A 44 -5.37 1.75 -23.97
N SER A 45 -5.82 1.78 -22.71
CA SER A 45 -5.39 2.74 -21.70
C SER A 45 -4.49 2.08 -20.66
N ARG A 46 -3.54 2.85 -20.11
CA ARG A 46 -2.67 2.41 -19.02
C ARG A 46 -3.19 3.00 -17.70
N TYR A 47 -3.14 2.21 -16.64
CA TYR A 47 -3.66 2.59 -15.32
C TYR A 47 -2.66 2.32 -14.22
N LYS A 48 -2.67 3.17 -13.19
CA LYS A 48 -2.05 2.91 -11.89
C LYS A 48 -3.10 2.74 -10.81
N PHE A 49 -2.82 1.85 -9.87
CA PHE A 49 -3.69 1.54 -8.73
C PHE A 49 -2.96 1.76 -7.41
N VAL A 50 -3.62 2.45 -6.47
CA VAL A 50 -3.15 2.66 -5.10
C VAL A 50 -4.29 2.36 -4.12
N PHE A 51 -4.04 1.55 -3.10
CA PHE A 51 -5.01 1.29 -2.04
C PHE A 51 -5.08 2.46 -1.05
N GLN A 52 -6.30 2.85 -0.69
CA GLN A 52 -6.58 3.70 0.47
C GLN A 52 -6.79 2.82 1.71
N ASN A 53 -6.17 3.23 2.81
CA ASN A 53 -6.05 2.41 4.01
C ASN A 53 -6.59 3.10 5.25
N ARG A 54 -7.32 2.35 6.08
CA ARG A 54 -7.56 2.69 7.49
C ARG A 54 -6.42 2.10 8.29
N VAL A 55 -5.76 2.92 9.10
CA VAL A 55 -4.59 2.53 9.88
C VAL A 55 -4.89 2.72 11.36
N ASN A 56 -4.52 1.75 12.19
CA ASN A 56 -4.57 1.86 13.64
C ASN A 56 -3.46 2.80 14.11
N PRO A 57 -3.76 3.99 14.66
CA PRO A 57 -2.75 4.96 15.05
C PRO A 57 -1.94 4.54 16.28
N VAL A 58 -2.45 3.62 17.11
CA VAL A 58 -1.81 3.24 18.39
C VAL A 58 -0.46 2.56 18.18
N ASN A 59 -0.38 1.66 17.20
CA ASN A 59 0.82 0.87 16.91
C ASN A 59 1.65 1.43 15.73
N LEU A 60 1.21 2.55 15.15
CA LEU A 60 1.76 3.07 13.91
C LEU A 60 3.13 3.71 14.13
N LYS A 61 4.15 3.20 13.44
CA LYS A 61 5.50 3.79 13.45
C LYS A 61 5.68 4.72 12.26
N LYS A 62 6.12 5.96 12.51
CA LYS A 62 6.32 6.97 11.47
C LYS A 62 7.81 7.18 11.20
N ILE A 63 8.21 7.14 9.93
CA ILE A 63 9.56 7.46 9.46
C ILE A 63 9.47 8.81 8.75
N ASN A 64 9.70 9.88 9.51
CA ASN A 64 9.42 11.25 9.05
C ASN A 64 10.25 11.68 7.84
N ASN A 65 11.52 11.27 7.73
CA ASN A 65 12.41 11.70 6.64
C ASN A 65 11.95 11.26 5.24
N VAL A 66 11.15 10.19 5.16
CA VAL A 66 10.62 9.65 3.89
C VAL A 66 9.09 9.58 3.89
N SER A 67 8.44 10.13 4.91
CA SER A 67 6.97 10.10 5.11
C SER A 67 6.36 8.69 5.04
N TYR A 68 7.04 7.68 5.60
CA TYR A 68 6.52 6.31 5.65
C TYR A 68 5.82 6.02 6.96
N TRP A 69 4.73 5.28 6.89
CA TRP A 69 3.92 4.81 8.00
C TRP A 69 3.94 3.28 8.01
N LEU A 70 4.45 2.71 9.08
CA LEU A 70 4.70 1.28 9.25
C LEU A 70 3.67 0.70 10.23
N ALA A 71 2.76 -0.12 9.70
CA ALA A 71 1.84 -0.92 10.49
C ALA A 71 2.53 -2.26 10.83
N PRO A 72 2.84 -2.55 12.10
CA PRO A 72 3.64 -3.72 12.47
C PRO A 72 2.87 -5.05 12.34
N SER A 73 1.54 -5.01 12.36
CA SER A 73 0.66 -6.17 12.20
C SER A 73 -0.33 -5.99 11.06
N GLU A 74 -0.76 -7.09 10.45
CA GLU A 74 -1.84 -7.16 9.45
C GLU A 74 -3.17 -6.64 10.03
N SER A 75 -3.37 -6.73 11.34
CA SER A 75 -4.54 -6.18 12.03
C SER A 75 -4.54 -4.65 12.16
N ASP A 76 -3.37 -4.00 11.99
CA ASP A 76 -3.21 -2.56 12.16
C ASP A 76 -3.50 -1.76 10.89
N ILE A 77 -3.77 -2.41 9.76
CA ILE A 77 -4.04 -1.73 8.49
C ILE A 77 -5.05 -2.51 7.64
N ARG A 78 -6.03 -1.80 7.09
CA ARG A 78 -7.07 -2.40 6.23
C ARG A 78 -7.31 -1.56 4.99
N PRO A 79 -7.25 -2.15 3.77
CA PRO A 79 -7.67 -1.46 2.57
C PRO A 79 -9.19 -1.21 2.64
N TYR A 80 -9.63 -0.05 2.15
CA TYR A 80 -11.06 0.29 2.06
C TYR A 80 -11.46 0.96 0.75
N GLY A 81 -10.48 1.43 -0.03
CA GLY A 81 -10.72 2.13 -1.29
C GLY A 81 -9.57 1.90 -2.27
N LEU A 82 -9.84 2.17 -3.53
CA LEU A 82 -8.88 2.03 -4.62
C LEU A 82 -8.84 3.34 -5.42
N CYS A 83 -7.69 4.00 -5.41
CA CYS A 83 -7.42 5.13 -6.29
C CYS A 83 -6.98 4.59 -7.65
N VAL A 84 -7.64 5.04 -8.71
CA VAL A 84 -7.32 4.69 -10.10
C VAL A 84 -6.86 5.95 -10.83
N LYS A 85 -5.71 5.87 -11.49
CA LYS A 85 -5.15 6.97 -12.29
C LYS A 85 -4.87 6.47 -13.69
N VAL A 86 -5.42 7.13 -14.71
CA VAL A 86 -5.00 6.93 -16.10
C VAL A 86 -3.61 7.54 -16.26
N ILE A 87 -2.70 6.79 -16.87
CA ILE A 87 -1.37 7.28 -17.23
C ILE A 87 -1.25 7.31 -18.76
N ASN A 88 -0.76 8.43 -19.29
CA ASN A 88 -0.51 8.60 -20.71
C ASN A 88 0.84 8.00 -21.09
#